data_AF-A0A6I9P3D5-F1
#
_entry.id   AF-A0A6I9P3D5-F1
#
_cell.length_a   1.000
_cell.length_b   1.000
_cell.length_c   1.000
_cell.angle_alpha   90.00
_cell.angle_beta   90.00
_cell.angle_gamma   90.00
#
_symmetry.space_group_name_H-M   'P 1'
#
loop_
_entity.id
_entity.type
_entity.pdbx_description
1 polymer ?
#
loop_
_entity_poly.entity_id
_entity_poly.type
_entity_poly.pdbx_seq_one_letter_code
_entity_poly.pdbx_strand_id
1 'polypeptide(L)'
;LFQKKNVSVLLSLCVLASWGVILLSARLYWMGNKPPNFSNSDNPAADSPHFLTRTLTFLHLPVANAWLLLCPDRLSFDWSMDAVPLVRSLADWRNLHTVAFYGGFVLLGLFGLQGPTSKAKETNGKPYVANGKSITNGNGCHAPDTNHNTDQGPPKTTLNGSAGPHQCPPRATLPPTQHLVLFSLGMLSLPFIPATNLFFYVGFVIAERVLYIPSMGFCLLVAAGARTLHIRLRTKGCRALLMGLCVGLVLLNGLRTVQRNRDWSNEENLYRSGIGANPAKAWGNLGNVLKNQGKMAEAEKAYRNALHHRGNMADMLYNLGLLLQENERLSEALHYYKLAIGSRPTLASAYLNTGIILMNQGSLEEAKRTFLTCADIPDENLKDPHAHKSSVTSCLYNLGKLLHEQGHQEEALSIYREAVQKMPKQFAPHSLFNMMGEAYMRLSRLEEAGHWYRESLRVKPDHIPAHLTYGKLLSIMEIQASLNEAAERQYERAAGLRPDYPAALMNLGAILHLNGKLPEAEANYLRALQLKPDDVITQSNLRKLWNIMERQGLRVRGGARGAGERPSN
;
A
#
# COMPACT_ATOMS: atom_id res chain seq x y z
N LEU A 1 -51.45 -30.68 4.88
CA LEU A 1 -50.01 -31.00 4.87
C LEU A 1 -49.07 -29.78 4.82
N PHE A 2 -49.54 -28.55 5.07
CA PHE A 2 -48.67 -27.41 5.41
C PHE A 2 -49.25 -26.73 6.66
N GLN A 3 -48.67 -26.98 7.84
CA GLN A 3 -49.00 -26.21 9.03
C GLN A 3 -48.44 -24.79 8.86
N LYS A 4 -49.22 -23.75 9.22
CA LYS A 4 -48.82 -22.32 9.21
C LYS A 4 -47.44 -22.05 9.83
N LYS A 5 -46.94 -22.94 10.69
CA LYS A 5 -45.58 -22.89 11.29
C LYS A 5 -44.44 -22.91 10.26
N ASN A 6 -44.58 -23.57 9.12
CA ASN A 6 -43.47 -23.73 8.16
C ASN A 6 -43.40 -22.59 7.12
N VAL A 7 -44.47 -21.80 6.98
CA VAL A 7 -44.55 -20.70 6.00
C VAL A 7 -43.55 -19.58 6.33
N SER A 8 -43.38 -19.26 7.61
CA SER A 8 -42.41 -18.24 8.06
C SER A 8 -40.96 -18.67 7.81
N VAL A 9 -40.64 -19.96 8.00
CA VAL A 9 -39.31 -20.51 7.70
C VAL A 9 -39.05 -20.50 6.19
N LEU A 10 -40.03 -20.93 5.39
CA LEU A 10 -39.93 -20.90 3.94
C LEU A 10 -39.74 -19.47 3.41
N LEU A 11 -40.49 -18.50 3.92
CA LEU A 11 -40.34 -17.09 3.58
C LEU A 11 -38.93 -16.59 3.93
N SER A 12 -38.43 -16.93 5.12
CA SER A 12 -37.08 -16.54 5.56
C SER A 12 -35.99 -17.16 4.66
N LEU A 13 -36.14 -18.42 4.27
CA LEU A 13 -35.24 -19.09 3.33
C LEU A 13 -35.30 -18.47 1.94
N CYS A 14 -36.49 -18.15 1.43
CA CYS A 14 -36.66 -17.48 0.14
C CYS A 14 -36.02 -16.08 0.13
N VAL A 15 -36.20 -15.31 1.20
CA VAL A 15 -35.58 -13.98 1.35
C VAL A 15 -34.06 -14.11 1.44
N LEU A 16 -33.54 -15.09 2.18
CA LEU A 16 -32.10 -15.34 2.29
C LEU A 16 -31.52 -15.75 0.93
N ALA A 17 -32.19 -16.65 0.22
CA ALA A 17 -31.77 -17.12 -1.11
C ALA A 17 -31.81 -15.99 -2.13
N SER A 18 -32.88 -15.18 -2.16
CA SER A 18 -32.99 -14.05 -3.10
C SER A 18 -31.92 -13.00 -2.85
N TRP A 19 -31.67 -12.62 -1.59
CA TRP A 19 -30.56 -11.73 -1.23
C TRP A 19 -29.20 -12.32 -1.59
N GLY A 20 -29.00 -13.62 -1.36
CA GLY A 20 -27.78 -14.32 -1.75
C GLY A 20 -27.51 -14.22 -3.25
N VAL A 21 -28.54 -14.44 -4.08
CA VAL A 21 -28.46 -14.30 -5.55
C VAL A 21 -28.18 -12.87 -5.97
N ILE A 22 -28.87 -11.88 -5.37
CA ILE A 22 -28.65 -10.45 -5.68
C ILE A 22 -27.21 -10.05 -5.37
N LEU A 23 -26.70 -10.38 -4.17
CA LEU A 23 -25.34 -10.04 -3.76
C LEU A 23 -24.28 -10.73 -4.62
N LEU A 24 -24.49 -12.01 -4.96
CA LEU A 24 -23.59 -12.73 -5.84
C LEU A 24 -23.57 -12.13 -7.25
N SER A 25 -24.74 -11.76 -7.78
CA SER A 25 -24.87 -11.15 -9.11
C SER A 25 -24.21 -9.77 -9.16
N ALA A 26 -24.43 -8.94 -8.14
CA ALA A 26 -23.76 -7.64 -8.01
C ALA A 26 -22.24 -7.78 -7.91
N ARG A 27 -21.76 -8.79 -7.16
CA ARG A 27 -20.33 -9.09 -7.05
C ARG A 27 -19.73 -9.50 -8.39
N LEU A 28 -20.37 -10.41 -9.13
CA LEU A 28 -19.89 -10.86 -10.44
C LEU A 28 -19.86 -9.71 -11.45
N TYR A 29 -20.90 -8.87 -11.45
CA TYR A 29 -20.95 -7.65 -12.25
C TYR A 29 -19.77 -6.70 -11.94
N TRP A 30 -19.52 -6.43 -10.66
CA TRP A 30 -18.42 -5.55 -10.25
C TRP A 30 -17.03 -6.13 -10.54
N MET A 31 -16.90 -7.46 -10.51
CA MET A 31 -15.68 -8.17 -10.90
C MET A 31 -15.48 -8.23 -12.43
N GLY A 32 -16.40 -7.69 -13.22
CA GLY A 32 -16.29 -7.69 -14.69
C GLY A 32 -16.51 -9.07 -15.32
N ASN A 33 -17.22 -9.98 -14.64
CA ASN A 33 -17.52 -11.35 -15.07
C ASN A 33 -16.30 -12.19 -15.50
N LYS A 34 -15.10 -11.86 -15.03
CA LYS A 34 -13.89 -12.65 -15.27
C LYS A 34 -13.37 -13.23 -13.95
N PRO A 35 -12.86 -14.47 -13.95
CA PRO A 35 -12.18 -14.99 -12.77
C PRO A 35 -10.94 -14.13 -12.49
N PRO A 36 -10.58 -13.91 -11.22
CA PRO A 36 -9.34 -13.26 -10.87
C PRO A 36 -8.15 -14.06 -11.40
N ASN A 37 -7.20 -13.38 -12.05
CA ASN A 37 -5.93 -13.99 -12.44
C ASN A 37 -5.00 -13.98 -11.23
N PHE A 38 -4.50 -15.15 -10.87
CA PHE A 38 -3.52 -15.31 -9.80
C PHE A 38 -2.18 -15.73 -10.39
N SER A 39 -1.11 -15.23 -9.78
CA SER A 39 0.25 -15.69 -10.06
C SER A 39 0.54 -17.01 -9.33
N ASN A 40 1.53 -17.76 -9.80
CA ASN A 40 1.99 -18.98 -9.12
C ASN A 40 2.44 -18.70 -7.67
N SER A 41 2.99 -17.51 -7.41
CA SER A 41 3.31 -17.11 -6.04
C SER A 41 2.09 -16.97 -5.13
N ASP A 42 0.89 -16.77 -5.66
CA ASP A 42 -0.32 -16.62 -4.84
C ASP A 42 -0.85 -17.97 -4.35
N ASN A 43 -0.56 -19.08 -5.06
CA ASN A 43 -0.94 -20.43 -4.60
C ASN A 43 0.02 -21.50 -5.17
N PRO A 44 1.24 -21.59 -4.64
CA PRO A 44 2.26 -22.52 -5.12
C PRO A 44 1.86 -23.98 -4.84
N ALA A 45 0.90 -24.21 -3.93
CA ALA A 45 0.36 -25.53 -3.67
C ALA A 45 -0.54 -26.01 -4.80
N ALA A 46 -1.34 -25.14 -5.43
CA ALA A 46 -2.16 -25.51 -6.58
C ALA A 46 -1.30 -25.78 -7.83
N ASP A 47 -0.27 -24.96 -8.04
CA ASP A 47 0.61 -24.98 -9.22
C ASP A 47 1.77 -25.99 -9.13
N SER A 48 1.92 -26.69 -7.99
CA SER A 48 2.96 -27.71 -7.83
C SER A 48 2.76 -28.88 -8.82
N PRO A 49 3.80 -29.30 -9.58
CA PRO A 49 3.68 -30.37 -10.57
C PRO A 49 3.42 -31.75 -9.93
N HIS A 50 3.80 -31.92 -8.66
CA HIS A 50 3.65 -33.19 -7.94
C HIS A 50 2.29 -33.29 -7.25
N PHE A 51 1.46 -34.24 -7.66
CA PHE A 51 0.16 -34.52 -7.05
C PHE A 51 0.24 -34.71 -5.53
N LEU A 52 1.20 -35.49 -5.05
CA LEU A 52 1.40 -35.74 -3.63
C LEU A 52 1.59 -34.44 -2.83
N THR A 53 2.45 -33.54 -3.31
CA THR A 53 2.69 -32.25 -2.65
C THR A 53 1.42 -31.42 -2.56
N ARG A 54 0.62 -31.38 -3.63
CA ARG A 54 -0.67 -30.66 -3.63
C ARG A 54 -1.60 -31.24 -2.57
N THR A 55 -1.82 -32.56 -2.61
CA THR A 55 -2.74 -33.26 -1.71
C THR A 55 -2.33 -33.09 -0.24
N LEU A 56 -1.08 -33.35 0.11
CA LEU A 56 -0.60 -33.23 1.49
C LEU A 56 -0.72 -31.79 2.01
N THR A 57 -0.39 -30.83 1.15
CA THR A 57 -0.44 -29.41 1.51
C THR A 57 -1.88 -28.94 1.74
N PHE A 58 -2.83 -29.32 0.86
CA PHE A 58 -4.25 -28.98 1.03
C PHE A 58 -4.88 -29.68 2.23
N LEU A 59 -4.47 -30.91 2.56
CA LEU A 59 -4.94 -31.59 3.77
C LEU A 59 -4.38 -30.96 5.06
N HIS A 60 -3.15 -30.43 5.02
CA HIS A 60 -2.57 -29.76 6.17
C HIS A 60 -3.21 -28.39 6.47
N LEU A 61 -3.74 -27.73 5.44
CA LEU A 61 -4.22 -26.36 5.53
C LEU A 61 -5.37 -26.13 6.56
N PRO A 62 -6.41 -26.98 6.65
CA PRO A 62 -7.39 -26.88 7.74
C PRO A 62 -6.77 -27.02 9.14
N VAL A 63 -5.70 -27.80 9.27
CA VAL A 63 -4.98 -27.97 10.54
C VAL A 63 -4.24 -26.69 10.92
N ALA A 64 -3.56 -26.07 9.96
CA ALA A 64 -2.90 -24.78 10.18
C ALA A 64 -3.91 -23.70 10.62
N ASN A 65 -5.08 -23.64 9.98
CA ASN A 65 -6.14 -22.71 10.36
C ASN A 65 -6.77 -23.01 11.74
N ALA A 66 -6.99 -24.29 12.05
CA ALA A 66 -7.45 -24.69 13.38
C ALA A 66 -6.44 -24.34 14.47
N TRP A 67 -5.14 -24.48 14.19
CA TRP A 67 -4.08 -24.05 15.10
C TRP A 67 -4.11 -22.55 15.33
N LEU A 68 -4.30 -21.73 14.28
CA LEU A 68 -4.42 -20.28 14.42
C LEU A 68 -5.62 -19.84 15.29
N LEU A 69 -6.73 -20.58 15.25
CA LEU A 69 -7.88 -20.34 16.13
C LEU A 69 -7.57 -20.67 17.60
N LEU A 70 -6.77 -21.71 17.84
CA LEU A 70 -6.42 -22.17 19.19
C LEU A 70 -5.28 -21.36 19.82
N CYS A 71 -4.26 -21.06 19.03
CA CYS A 71 -3.05 -20.37 19.43
C CYS A 71 -2.59 -19.45 18.30
N PRO A 72 -3.09 -18.19 18.25
CA PRO A 72 -2.64 -17.21 17.28
C PRO A 72 -1.25 -16.68 17.68
N ASP A 73 -0.20 -17.46 17.43
CA ASP A 73 1.18 -17.15 17.78
C ASP A 73 1.90 -16.36 16.67
N ARG A 74 1.64 -16.70 15.41
CA ARG A 74 2.25 -16.06 14.23
C ARG A 74 1.30 -15.08 13.57
N LEU A 75 1.84 -13.93 13.16
CA LEU A 75 1.20 -13.10 12.13
C LEU A 75 1.03 -13.99 10.89
N SER A 76 -0.23 -14.21 10.50
CA SER A 76 -0.55 -15.10 9.40
C SER A 76 -0.43 -14.34 8.09
N PHE A 77 0.52 -14.76 7.26
CA PHE A 77 0.64 -14.29 5.89
C PHE A 77 0.10 -15.36 4.94
N ASP A 78 -0.18 -14.95 3.72
CA ASP A 78 -0.62 -15.86 2.67
C ASP A 78 0.56 -16.63 2.04
N TRP A 79 0.26 -17.51 1.07
CA TRP A 79 1.26 -18.31 0.36
C TRP A 79 2.41 -17.51 -0.26
N SER A 80 2.15 -16.31 -0.76
CA SER A 80 3.13 -15.43 -1.42
C SER A 80 4.26 -14.93 -0.50
N MET A 81 4.19 -15.32 0.78
CA MET A 81 5.11 -14.98 1.86
C MET A 81 5.76 -16.21 2.49
N ASP A 82 5.59 -17.40 1.89
CA ASP A 82 6.09 -18.69 2.41
C ASP A 82 5.58 -19.04 3.83
N ALA A 83 4.49 -18.40 4.27
CA ALA A 83 3.94 -18.62 5.62
C ALA A 83 3.36 -20.01 5.82
N VAL A 84 2.94 -20.66 4.74
CA VAL A 84 2.59 -22.08 4.71
C VAL A 84 3.58 -22.77 3.79
N PRO A 85 4.61 -23.44 4.32
CA PRO A 85 5.54 -24.18 3.46
C PRO A 85 4.85 -25.38 2.81
N LEU A 86 5.17 -25.68 1.56
CA LEU A 86 4.65 -26.89 0.89
C LEU A 86 5.03 -28.17 1.67
N VAL A 87 4.10 -29.10 1.78
CA VAL A 87 4.33 -30.43 2.35
C VAL A 87 4.70 -31.38 1.22
N ARG A 88 6.00 -31.66 1.07
CA ARG A 88 6.54 -32.38 -0.11
C ARG A 88 6.68 -33.89 0.07
N SER A 89 6.58 -34.38 1.30
CA SER A 89 6.84 -35.79 1.64
C SER A 89 5.85 -36.30 2.67
N LEU A 90 5.55 -37.60 2.62
CA LEU A 90 4.78 -38.30 3.65
C LEU A 90 5.50 -38.32 5.01
N ALA A 91 6.83 -38.29 5.02
CA ALA A 91 7.64 -38.27 6.23
C ALA A 91 7.68 -36.90 6.94
N ASP A 92 7.03 -35.88 6.39
CA ASP A 92 6.92 -34.57 7.04
C ASP A 92 6.10 -34.69 8.33
N TRP A 93 6.66 -34.24 9.45
CA TRP A 93 6.02 -34.29 10.77
C TRP A 93 4.65 -33.62 10.80
N ARG A 94 4.41 -32.64 9.91
CA ARG A 94 3.11 -31.95 9.78
C ARG A 94 1.99 -32.90 9.38
N ASN A 95 2.29 -34.00 8.70
CA ASN A 95 1.30 -35.03 8.37
C ASN A 95 0.78 -35.74 9.62
N LEU A 96 1.55 -35.82 10.71
CA LEU A 96 1.07 -36.37 11.98
C LEU A 96 -0.05 -35.49 12.54
N HIS A 97 0.10 -34.16 12.47
CA HIS A 97 -0.95 -33.22 12.87
C HIS A 97 -2.19 -33.35 11.98
N THR A 98 -1.99 -33.53 10.67
CA THR A 98 -3.06 -33.81 9.71
C THR A 98 -3.84 -35.08 10.08
N VAL A 99 -3.14 -36.20 10.29
CA VAL A 99 -3.78 -37.47 10.67
C VAL A 99 -4.48 -37.36 12.02
N ALA A 100 -3.87 -36.73 13.02
CA ALA A 100 -4.48 -36.52 14.33
C ALA A 100 -5.75 -35.66 14.25
N PHE A 101 -5.72 -34.58 13.46
CA PHE A 101 -6.84 -33.69 13.27
C PHE A 101 -8.04 -34.41 12.64
N TYR A 102 -7.85 -35.04 11.48
CA TYR A 102 -8.94 -35.76 10.81
C TYR A 102 -9.36 -37.03 11.57
N GLY A 103 -8.42 -37.74 12.20
CA GLY A 103 -8.71 -38.87 13.07
C GLY A 103 -9.60 -38.47 14.25
N GLY A 104 -9.34 -37.31 14.87
CA GLY A 104 -10.20 -36.73 15.90
C GLY A 104 -11.62 -36.44 15.40
N PHE A 105 -11.76 -35.87 14.20
CA PHE A 105 -13.08 -35.66 13.58
C PHE A 105 -13.83 -36.97 13.31
N VAL A 106 -13.15 -37.99 12.80
CA VAL A 106 -13.73 -39.31 12.55
C VAL A 106 -14.20 -39.95 13.84
N LEU A 107 -13.35 -39.94 14.89
CA LEU A 107 -13.72 -40.46 16.21
C LEU A 107 -14.93 -39.72 16.78
N LEU A 108 -14.95 -38.39 16.73
CA LEU A 108 -16.09 -37.59 17.18
C LEU A 108 -17.37 -37.92 16.41
N GLY A 109 -17.28 -38.13 15.09
CA GLY A 109 -18.40 -38.56 14.27
C GLY A 109 -18.94 -39.94 14.68
N LEU A 110 -18.04 -40.92 14.87
CA LEU A 110 -18.40 -42.27 15.31
C LEU A 110 -19.04 -42.27 16.70
N PHE A 111 -18.48 -41.53 17.66
CA PHE A 111 -19.07 -41.35 19.00
C PHE A 111 -20.42 -40.63 18.96
N GLY A 112 -20.58 -39.65 18.07
CA GLY A 112 -21.84 -38.94 17.86
C GLY A 112 -22.95 -39.84 17.32
N LEU A 113 -22.61 -40.80 16.45
CA LEU A 113 -23.53 -41.80 15.90
C LEU A 113 -23.87 -42.91 16.92
N GLN A 114 -23.01 -43.15 17.91
CA GLN A 114 -23.19 -44.17 18.96
C GLN A 114 -23.93 -43.67 20.21
N GLY A 115 -24.39 -42.42 20.25
CA GLY A 115 -25.16 -41.87 21.38
C GLY A 115 -26.49 -42.62 21.60
N PRO A 116 -26.94 -42.82 22.85
CA PRO A 116 -28.12 -43.63 23.13
C PRO A 116 -29.36 -42.99 22.49
N THR A 117 -29.98 -43.71 21.57
CA THR A 117 -31.33 -43.40 21.06
C THR A 117 -32.29 -43.55 22.24
N SER A 118 -32.65 -42.44 22.88
CA SER A 118 -33.73 -42.44 23.86
C SER A 118 -35.03 -42.78 23.13
N LYS A 119 -35.37 -44.07 23.08
CA LYS A 119 -36.69 -44.55 22.71
C LYS A 119 -37.68 -43.93 23.70
N ALA A 120 -38.44 -42.94 23.25
CA ALA A 120 -39.60 -42.44 23.97
C ALA A 120 -40.58 -43.60 24.14
N LYS A 121 -40.68 -44.13 25.36
CA LYS A 121 -41.67 -45.13 25.72
C LYS A 121 -42.92 -44.38 26.18
N GLU A 122 -43.88 -44.23 25.27
CA GLU A 122 -45.24 -43.88 25.66
C GLU A 122 -45.81 -45.01 26.53
N THR A 123 -46.18 -44.69 27.77
CA THR A 123 -47.08 -45.54 28.55
C THR A 123 -48.16 -44.66 29.17
N ASN A 124 -49.38 -44.83 28.66
CA ASN A 124 -50.63 -44.43 29.29
C ASN A 124 -50.80 -45.13 30.64
N GLY A 125 -51.20 -44.41 31.70
CA GLY A 125 -51.59 -45.00 32.99
C GLY A 125 -51.84 -43.96 34.08
N LYS A 126 -53.01 -44.03 34.70
CA LYS A 126 -53.66 -43.11 35.66
C LYS A 126 -52.87 -42.80 36.97
N PRO A 127 -53.24 -41.72 37.70
CA PRO A 127 -52.45 -41.17 38.79
C PRO A 127 -52.69 -41.91 40.11
N TYR A 128 -51.63 -42.28 40.80
CA TYR A 128 -51.65 -42.57 42.24
C TYR A 128 -50.62 -41.68 42.92
N VAL A 129 -51.11 -40.92 43.90
CA VAL A 129 -50.37 -39.93 44.69
C VAL A 129 -49.58 -40.66 45.77
N ALA A 130 -48.26 -40.46 45.82
CA ALA A 130 -47.47 -40.54 47.05
C ALA A 130 -46.13 -39.80 46.87
N ASN A 131 -45.93 -38.75 47.68
CA ASN A 131 -44.68 -38.04 47.98
C ASN A 131 -43.80 -37.58 46.81
N GLY A 132 -44.12 -36.39 46.31
CA GLY A 132 -43.30 -35.65 45.36
C GLY A 132 -42.01 -35.11 45.97
N LYS A 133 -40.88 -35.70 45.58
CA LYS A 133 -39.65 -34.97 45.26
C LYS A 133 -39.14 -35.44 43.90
N SER A 134 -39.79 -34.92 42.85
CA SER A 134 -39.27 -34.96 41.49
C SER A 134 -38.30 -33.80 41.33
N ILE A 135 -37.01 -34.11 41.17
CA ILE A 135 -35.97 -33.17 40.73
C ILE A 135 -36.20 -32.94 39.24
N THR A 136 -37.00 -31.94 38.90
CA THR A 136 -37.11 -31.41 37.55
C THR A 136 -36.68 -29.95 37.56
N ASN A 137 -35.65 -29.69 36.74
CA ASN A 137 -35.13 -28.40 36.33
C ASN A 137 -36.13 -27.25 36.42
N GLY A 138 -35.94 -26.38 37.41
CA GLY A 138 -36.58 -25.08 37.51
C GLY A 138 -35.53 -24.03 37.85
N ASN A 139 -35.15 -23.22 36.86
CA ASN A 139 -34.40 -22.00 37.08
C ASN A 139 -35.33 -20.97 37.76
N GLY A 140 -35.01 -20.60 38.99
CA GLY A 140 -35.56 -19.42 39.65
C GLY A 140 -34.48 -18.79 40.50
N CYS A 141 -33.89 -17.68 40.03
CA CYS A 141 -33.09 -16.80 40.89
C CYS A 141 -34.07 -16.08 41.82
N HIS A 142 -33.97 -16.33 43.13
CA HIS A 142 -34.59 -15.48 44.14
C HIS A 142 -33.93 -14.09 44.11
N ALA A 143 -34.73 -13.05 43.90
CA ALA A 143 -34.42 -11.70 44.37
C ALA A 143 -35.02 -11.52 45.78
N PRO A 144 -34.37 -10.81 46.71
CA PRO A 144 -34.94 -10.54 48.02
C PRO A 144 -35.86 -9.33 47.92
N ASP A 145 -37.17 -9.55 48.01
CA ASP A 145 -38.14 -8.47 48.18
C ASP A 145 -38.21 -8.08 49.67
N THR A 146 -37.58 -6.97 50.01
CA THR A 146 -37.94 -6.17 51.18
C THR A 146 -39.17 -5.34 50.82
N ASN A 147 -40.31 -5.61 51.47
CA ASN A 147 -41.20 -4.55 51.96
C ASN A 147 -42.25 -5.10 52.93
N HIS A 148 -42.15 -4.65 54.17
CA HIS A 148 -43.21 -4.64 55.16
C HIS A 148 -44.36 -3.75 54.70
N ASN A 149 -45.62 -4.20 54.87
CA ASN A 149 -46.64 -3.43 55.60
C ASN A 149 -47.87 -4.29 55.91
N THR A 150 -48.28 -4.20 57.17
CA THR A 150 -49.46 -4.74 57.86
C THR A 150 -50.70 -3.88 57.63
N ASP A 151 -51.87 -4.48 57.39
CA ASP A 151 -53.04 -4.52 58.32
C ASP A 151 -54.43 -4.70 57.64
N GLN A 152 -55.13 -5.74 58.12
CA GLN A 152 -56.55 -5.93 58.49
C GLN A 152 -57.77 -5.44 57.65
N GLY A 153 -58.70 -6.39 57.40
CA GLY A 153 -60.16 -6.18 57.23
C GLY A 153 -60.90 -7.23 56.36
N PRO A 154 -61.98 -7.92 56.81
CA PRO A 154 -62.72 -8.94 56.03
C PRO A 154 -64.16 -8.46 55.61
N PRO A 155 -65.05 -9.33 55.05
CA PRO A 155 -65.14 -9.75 53.63
C PRO A 155 -66.47 -9.32 52.98
N LYS A 156 -66.58 -9.28 51.63
CA LYS A 156 -67.88 -9.45 50.92
C LYS A 156 -67.79 -9.56 49.38
N THR A 157 -68.39 -10.65 48.87
CA THR A 157 -69.22 -10.82 47.65
C THR A 157 -68.71 -10.39 46.27
N THR A 158 -68.36 -11.41 45.48
CA THR A 158 -68.73 -11.68 44.06
C THR A 158 -69.30 -10.54 43.21
N LEU A 159 -68.62 -10.19 42.11
CA LEU A 159 -69.22 -10.17 40.76
C LEU A 159 -68.17 -10.09 39.64
N ASN A 160 -68.55 -10.68 38.51
CA ASN A 160 -67.78 -10.97 37.30
C ASN A 160 -67.01 -9.79 36.69
N GLY A 161 -65.77 -10.08 36.25
CA GLY A 161 -65.00 -9.23 35.34
C GLY A 161 -64.08 -10.11 34.49
N SER A 162 -64.31 -10.11 33.17
CA SER A 162 -63.56 -10.84 32.15
C SER A 162 -62.09 -10.39 32.09
N ALA A 163 -61.20 -11.14 32.74
CA ALA A 163 -59.76 -11.03 32.53
C ALA A 163 -59.39 -11.82 31.26
N GLY A 164 -59.19 -11.12 30.15
CA GLY A 164 -58.51 -11.69 28.99
C GLY A 164 -57.13 -12.21 29.40
N PRO A 165 -56.65 -13.34 28.86
CA PRO A 165 -55.34 -13.85 29.22
C PRO A 165 -54.30 -12.85 28.72
N HIS A 166 -53.66 -12.14 29.65
CA HIS A 166 -52.44 -11.40 29.36
C HIS A 166 -51.42 -12.41 28.83
N GLN A 167 -51.25 -12.45 27.50
CA GLN A 167 -50.18 -13.17 26.84
C GLN A 167 -48.87 -12.49 27.23
N CYS A 168 -48.19 -13.05 28.22
CA CYS A 168 -46.78 -12.80 28.42
C CYS A 168 -46.07 -13.16 27.10
N PRO A 169 -45.26 -12.27 26.50
CA PRO A 169 -44.55 -12.60 25.28
C PRO A 169 -43.68 -13.84 25.56
N PRO A 170 -43.59 -14.80 24.63
CA PRO A 170 -42.80 -16.01 24.85
C PRO A 170 -41.36 -15.57 25.08
N ARG A 171 -40.90 -15.69 26.33
CA ARG A 171 -39.51 -15.49 26.70
C ARG A 171 -38.71 -16.44 25.82
N ALA A 172 -37.92 -15.89 24.89
CA ALA A 172 -37.16 -16.67 23.92
C ALA A 172 -36.38 -17.77 24.67
N THR A 173 -36.82 -19.01 24.52
CA THR A 173 -36.14 -20.15 25.10
C THR A 173 -34.84 -20.32 24.35
N LEU A 174 -33.72 -20.29 25.08
CA LEU A 174 -32.40 -20.52 24.51
C LEU A 174 -32.42 -21.84 23.71
N PRO A 175 -31.82 -21.87 22.51
CA PRO A 175 -31.85 -23.08 21.68
C PRO A 175 -31.24 -24.27 22.44
N PRO A 176 -31.78 -25.48 22.26
CA PRO A 176 -31.18 -26.72 22.74
C PRO A 176 -29.67 -26.76 22.45
N THR A 177 -28.87 -27.26 23.41
CA THR A 177 -27.40 -27.33 23.28
C THR A 177 -26.95 -27.98 21.96
N GLN A 178 -27.73 -28.93 21.44
CA GLN A 178 -27.50 -29.57 20.14
C GLN A 178 -27.56 -28.59 18.96
N HIS A 179 -28.57 -27.71 18.91
CA HIS A 179 -28.69 -26.69 17.85
C HIS A 179 -27.59 -25.65 17.96
N LEU A 180 -27.17 -25.31 19.19
CA LEU A 180 -26.04 -24.40 19.41
C LEU A 180 -24.73 -25.00 18.90
N VAL A 181 -24.47 -26.28 19.18
CA VAL A 181 -23.25 -26.97 18.69
C VAL A 181 -23.26 -27.06 17.17
N LEU A 182 -24.38 -27.45 16.56
CA LEU A 182 -24.49 -27.53 15.10
C LEU A 182 -24.29 -26.17 14.43
N PHE A 183 -24.92 -25.13 14.97
CA PHE A 183 -24.74 -23.76 14.49
C PHE A 183 -23.27 -23.31 14.61
N SER A 184 -22.65 -23.58 15.75
CA SER A 184 -21.25 -23.20 16.00
C SER A 184 -20.27 -23.94 15.08
N LEU A 185 -20.50 -25.23 14.82
CA LEU A 185 -19.74 -26.02 13.84
C LEU A 185 -19.96 -25.53 12.40
N GLY A 186 -21.18 -25.10 12.07
CA GLY A 186 -21.49 -24.49 10.78
C GLY A 186 -20.74 -23.17 10.57
N MET A 187 -20.73 -22.30 11.59
CA MET A 187 -19.94 -21.06 11.58
C MET A 187 -18.43 -21.34 11.51
N LEU A 188 -17.97 -22.42 12.15
CA LEU A 188 -16.56 -22.82 12.14
C LEU A 188 -16.10 -23.33 10.78
N SER A 189 -16.95 -24.07 10.04
CA SER A 189 -16.53 -24.84 8.86
C SER A 189 -16.99 -24.27 7.52
N LEU A 190 -18.21 -23.74 7.41
CA LEU A 190 -18.75 -23.24 6.13
C LEU A 190 -17.96 -22.06 5.54
N PRO A 191 -17.51 -21.07 6.33
CA PRO A 191 -16.70 -19.96 5.79
C PRO A 191 -15.36 -20.40 5.21
N PHE A 192 -14.87 -21.58 5.57
CA PHE A 192 -13.62 -22.13 5.05
C PHE A 192 -13.76 -22.85 3.72
N ILE A 193 -14.97 -23.31 3.35
CA ILE A 193 -15.18 -24.02 2.08
C ILE A 193 -14.60 -23.25 0.89
N PRO A 194 -14.81 -21.93 0.76
CA PRO A 194 -14.14 -21.11 -0.24
C PRO A 194 -12.60 -21.18 -0.24
N ALA A 195 -11.98 -21.22 0.94
CA ALA A 195 -10.53 -21.25 1.09
C ALA A 195 -9.94 -22.65 0.88
N THR A 196 -10.75 -23.72 0.77
CA THR A 196 -10.25 -25.08 0.55
C THR A 196 -9.74 -25.34 -0.87
N ASN A 197 -9.97 -24.43 -1.82
CA ASN A 197 -9.73 -24.66 -3.26
C ASN A 197 -10.51 -25.86 -3.85
N LEU A 198 -11.48 -26.45 -3.14
CA LEU A 198 -12.25 -27.61 -3.61
C LEU A 198 -13.22 -27.25 -4.74
N PHE A 199 -13.75 -26.02 -4.74
CA PHE A 199 -14.78 -25.56 -5.68
C PHE A 199 -14.33 -24.45 -6.62
N PHE A 200 -13.39 -23.61 -6.19
CA PHE A 200 -12.88 -22.50 -6.99
C PHE A 200 -11.47 -22.14 -6.54
N TYR A 201 -10.68 -21.66 -7.49
CA TYR A 201 -9.29 -21.27 -7.26
C TYR A 201 -9.22 -19.95 -6.48
N VAL A 202 -8.51 -19.96 -5.36
CA VAL A 202 -8.30 -18.80 -4.48
C VAL A 202 -6.82 -18.76 -4.08
N GLY A 203 -6.19 -17.59 -4.25
CA GLY A 203 -4.83 -17.31 -3.77
C GLY A 203 -4.73 -17.15 -2.25
N PHE A 204 -5.75 -16.61 -1.61
CA PHE A 204 -5.77 -16.32 -0.17
C PHE A 204 -6.36 -17.46 0.65
N VAL A 205 -5.47 -18.25 1.24
CA VAL A 205 -5.87 -19.55 1.83
C VAL A 205 -5.69 -19.56 3.36
N ILE A 206 -4.74 -18.77 3.87
CA ILE A 206 -4.60 -18.47 5.29
C ILE A 206 -4.56 -16.95 5.45
N ALA A 207 -5.65 -16.39 5.98
CA ALA A 207 -5.68 -15.01 6.41
C ALA A 207 -6.78 -14.79 7.43
N GLU A 208 -6.48 -13.95 8.42
CA GLU A 208 -7.38 -13.30 9.38
C GLU A 208 -8.79 -12.97 8.83
N ARG A 209 -8.90 -12.59 7.54
CA ARG A 209 -10.15 -12.25 6.86
C ARG A 209 -11.15 -13.41 6.80
N VAL A 210 -10.67 -14.66 6.79
CA VAL A 210 -11.53 -15.87 6.77
C VAL A 210 -11.80 -16.35 8.21
N LEU A 211 -11.03 -15.90 9.21
CA LEU A 211 -11.11 -16.40 10.58
C LEU A 211 -12.15 -15.69 11.46
N TYR A 212 -12.72 -14.55 11.07
CA TYR A 212 -13.69 -13.83 11.90
C TYR A 212 -14.93 -14.68 12.26
N ILE A 213 -15.62 -15.21 11.25
CA ILE A 213 -16.83 -16.04 11.45
C ILE A 213 -16.47 -17.37 12.14
N PRO A 214 -15.40 -18.09 11.72
CA PRO A 214 -14.93 -19.26 12.44
C PRO A 214 -14.57 -19.01 13.90
N SER A 215 -13.96 -17.87 14.23
CA SER A 215 -13.62 -17.49 15.61
C SER A 215 -14.88 -17.35 16.47
N MET A 216 -15.96 -16.78 15.93
CA MET A 216 -17.24 -16.73 16.63
C MET A 216 -17.79 -18.13 16.91
N GLY A 217 -17.76 -19.03 15.91
CA GLY A 217 -18.15 -20.43 16.08
C GLY A 217 -17.31 -21.15 17.14
N PHE A 218 -16.00 -20.94 17.12
CA PHE A 218 -15.08 -21.47 18.12
C PHE A 218 -15.41 -20.98 19.54
N CYS A 219 -15.60 -19.68 19.75
CA CYS A 219 -15.96 -19.10 21.04
C CYS A 219 -17.28 -19.68 21.59
N LEU A 220 -18.29 -19.87 20.73
CA LEU A 220 -19.56 -20.49 21.10
C LEU A 220 -19.38 -21.96 21.51
N LEU A 221 -18.54 -22.73 20.81
CA LEU A 221 -18.22 -24.12 21.18
C LEU A 221 -17.51 -24.21 22.53
N VAL A 222 -16.53 -23.34 22.77
CA VAL A 222 -15.81 -23.28 24.06
C VAL A 222 -16.78 -22.97 25.20
N ALA A 223 -17.67 -21.99 25.02
CA ALA A 223 -18.69 -21.65 26.02
C ALA A 223 -19.68 -22.80 26.27
N ALA A 224 -20.16 -23.47 25.21
CA ALA A 224 -21.05 -24.62 25.33
C ALA A 224 -20.38 -25.81 26.03
N GLY A 225 -19.10 -26.08 25.71
CA GLY A 225 -18.28 -27.10 26.35
C GLY A 225 -18.06 -26.81 27.85
N ALA A 226 -17.66 -25.59 28.19
CA ALA A 226 -17.47 -25.14 29.57
C ALA A 226 -18.77 -25.25 30.38
N ARG A 227 -19.92 -24.83 29.81
CA ARG A 227 -21.23 -24.99 30.45
C ARG A 227 -21.58 -26.45 30.70
N THR A 228 -21.36 -27.32 29.72
CA THR A 228 -21.65 -28.76 29.83
C THR A 228 -20.79 -29.39 30.91
N LEU A 229 -19.49 -29.06 30.95
CA LEU A 229 -18.57 -29.55 31.97
C LEU A 229 -18.94 -29.02 33.36
N HIS A 230 -19.29 -27.75 33.49
CA HIS A 230 -19.73 -27.15 34.76
C HIS A 230 -20.91 -27.90 35.39
N ILE A 231 -21.89 -28.31 34.57
CA ILE A 231 -23.06 -29.07 35.01
C ILE A 231 -22.67 -30.51 35.40
N ARG A 232 -21.75 -31.14 34.66
CA ARG A 232 -21.30 -32.52 34.92
C ARG A 232 -20.39 -32.65 36.14
N LEU A 233 -19.63 -31.60 36.47
CA LEU A 233 -18.76 -31.57 37.64
C LEU A 233 -19.58 -31.54 38.93
N ARG A 234 -19.29 -32.49 39.84
CA ARG A 234 -20.06 -32.68 41.08
C ARG A 234 -19.61 -31.79 42.24
N THR A 235 -18.33 -31.46 42.32
CA THR A 235 -17.77 -30.73 43.46
C THR A 235 -17.69 -29.22 43.20
N LYS A 236 -17.93 -28.42 44.25
CA LYS A 236 -17.78 -26.95 44.19
C LYS A 236 -16.36 -26.53 43.78
N GLY A 237 -15.34 -27.25 44.27
CA GLY A 237 -13.94 -27.03 43.92
C GLY A 237 -13.64 -27.18 42.43
N CYS A 238 -14.11 -28.26 41.78
CA CYS A 238 -13.89 -28.45 40.34
C CYS A 238 -14.64 -27.40 39.50
N ARG A 239 -15.84 -26.97 39.93
CA ARG A 239 -16.58 -25.89 39.26
C ARG A 239 -15.86 -24.55 39.38
N ALA A 240 -15.34 -24.23 40.56
CA ALA A 240 -14.55 -23.02 40.78
C ALA A 240 -13.25 -23.04 39.97
N LEU A 241 -12.56 -24.19 39.91
CA LEU A 241 -11.38 -24.37 39.07
C LEU A 241 -11.69 -24.16 37.59
N LEU A 242 -12.77 -24.75 37.06
CA LEU A 242 -13.19 -24.56 35.68
C LEU A 242 -13.48 -23.09 35.37
N MET A 243 -14.21 -22.39 36.24
CA MET A 243 -14.48 -20.97 36.08
C MET A 243 -13.19 -20.14 36.13
N GLY A 244 -12.27 -20.48 37.06
CA GLY A 244 -10.95 -19.86 37.15
C GLY A 244 -10.12 -20.06 35.88
N LEU A 245 -10.14 -21.26 35.29
CA LEU A 245 -9.47 -21.53 34.01
C LEU A 245 -10.09 -20.74 32.85
N CYS A 246 -11.43 -20.64 32.78
CA CYS A 246 -12.10 -19.83 31.77
C CYS A 246 -11.76 -18.34 31.89
N VAL A 247 -11.78 -17.80 33.12
CA VAL A 247 -11.38 -16.40 33.39
C VAL A 247 -9.90 -16.18 33.06
N GLY A 248 -9.03 -17.10 33.48
CA GLY A 248 -7.60 -17.06 33.17
C GLY A 248 -7.34 -17.08 31.66
N LEU A 249 -8.07 -17.89 30.90
CA LEU A 249 -8.00 -17.94 29.44
C LEU A 249 -8.42 -16.60 28.81
N VAL A 250 -9.51 -15.99 29.28
CA VAL A 250 -9.97 -14.68 28.78
C VAL A 250 -8.94 -13.59 29.09
N LEU A 251 -8.42 -13.55 30.32
CA LEU A 251 -7.40 -12.56 30.72
C LEU A 251 -6.10 -12.73 29.94
N LEU A 252 -5.63 -13.98 29.76
CA LEU A 252 -4.42 -14.28 28.99
C LEU A 252 -4.56 -13.83 27.54
N ASN A 253 -5.67 -14.17 26.88
CA ASN A 253 -5.91 -13.74 25.49
C ASN A 253 -6.12 -12.23 25.40
N GLY A 254 -6.79 -11.61 26.38
CA GLY A 254 -6.92 -10.15 26.47
C GLY A 254 -5.56 -9.45 26.58
N LEU A 255 -4.67 -9.96 27.44
CA LEU A 255 -3.31 -9.44 27.57
C LEU A 255 -2.50 -9.61 26.27
N ARG A 256 -2.59 -10.78 25.62
CA ARG A 256 -1.97 -11.01 24.30
C ARG A 256 -2.48 -10.04 23.25
N THR A 257 -3.78 -9.73 23.24
CA THR A 257 -4.36 -8.73 22.32
C THR A 257 -3.79 -7.35 22.60
N VAL A 258 -3.71 -6.92 23.86
CA VAL A 258 -3.11 -5.62 24.22
C VAL A 258 -1.65 -5.53 23.82
N GLN A 259 -0.87 -6.61 24.03
CA GLN A 259 0.51 -6.69 23.57
C GLN A 259 0.59 -6.59 22.05
N ARG A 260 -0.22 -7.37 21.33
CA ARG A 260 -0.26 -7.37 19.86
C ARG A 260 -0.64 -5.99 19.29
N ASN A 261 -1.56 -5.27 19.93
CA ASN A 261 -1.95 -3.92 19.51
C ASN A 261 -0.76 -2.94 19.51
N ARG A 262 0.29 -3.20 20.31
CA ARG A 262 1.51 -2.37 20.28
C ARG A 262 2.29 -2.53 18.98
N ASP A 263 2.26 -3.70 18.35
CA ASP A 263 2.89 -3.92 17.04
C ASP A 263 2.28 -2.97 15.98
N TRP A 264 0.98 -2.68 16.10
CA TRP A 264 0.23 -1.81 15.17
C TRP A 264 0.29 -0.33 15.53
N SER A 265 1.06 0.07 16.54
CA SER A 265 1.12 1.47 17.00
C SER A 265 1.73 2.43 15.97
N ASN A 266 2.66 1.94 15.15
CA ASN A 266 3.25 2.66 14.03
C ASN A 266 3.86 1.68 13.01
N GLU A 267 4.21 2.18 11.82
CA GLU A 267 4.74 1.38 10.72
C GLU A 267 6.07 0.69 11.06
N GLU A 268 6.94 1.35 11.84
CA GLU A 268 8.24 0.80 12.22
C GLU A 268 8.06 -0.45 13.12
N ASN A 269 7.25 -0.33 14.17
CA ASN A 269 6.93 -1.43 15.08
C ASN A 269 6.25 -2.59 14.34
N LEU A 270 5.37 -2.27 13.39
CA LEU A 270 4.68 -3.26 12.59
C LEU A 270 5.67 -4.11 11.80
N TYR A 271 6.58 -3.48 11.03
CA TYR A 271 7.57 -4.23 10.26
C TYR A 271 8.62 -4.90 11.14
N ARG A 272 9.03 -4.28 12.26
CA ARG A 272 9.92 -4.93 13.24
C ARG A 272 9.33 -6.23 13.79
N SER A 273 8.05 -6.23 14.15
CA SER A 273 7.35 -7.42 14.63
C SER A 273 7.26 -8.53 13.56
N GLY A 274 7.22 -8.15 12.29
CA GLY A 274 7.16 -9.05 11.14
C GLY A 274 8.49 -9.72 10.78
N ILE A 275 9.63 -9.25 11.28
CA ILE A 275 10.96 -9.76 10.92
C ILE A 275 11.09 -11.26 11.20
N GLY A 276 10.58 -11.74 12.34
CA GLY A 276 10.67 -13.15 12.69
C GLY A 276 9.89 -14.08 11.76
N ALA A 277 8.84 -13.57 11.10
CA ALA A 277 7.94 -14.37 10.28
C ALA A 277 8.21 -14.24 8.78
N ASN A 278 8.51 -13.03 8.28
CA ASN A 278 8.99 -12.83 6.92
C ASN A 278 10.16 -11.84 6.90
N PRO A 279 11.38 -12.30 7.21
CA PRO A 279 12.53 -11.43 7.34
C PRO A 279 12.78 -10.57 6.09
N ALA A 280 12.76 -11.17 4.90
CA ALA A 280 13.12 -10.49 3.66
C ALA A 280 12.21 -9.29 3.36
N LYS A 281 10.88 -9.49 3.36
CA LYS A 281 9.94 -8.39 3.07
C LYS A 281 9.80 -7.42 4.24
N ALA A 282 9.85 -7.91 5.48
CA ALA A 282 9.77 -7.06 6.67
C ALA A 282 10.97 -6.10 6.77
N TRP A 283 12.19 -6.60 6.59
CA TRP A 283 13.40 -5.76 6.54
C TRP A 283 13.35 -4.77 5.37
N GLY A 284 12.87 -5.20 4.20
CA GLY A 284 12.73 -4.32 3.05
C GLY A 284 11.78 -3.15 3.27
N ASN A 285 10.60 -3.44 3.81
CA ASN A 285 9.61 -2.42 4.15
C ASN A 285 10.08 -1.54 5.33
N LEU A 286 10.75 -2.12 6.33
CA LEU A 286 11.37 -1.36 7.42
C LEU A 286 12.42 -0.38 6.87
N GLY A 287 13.21 -0.78 5.87
CA GLY A 287 14.15 0.10 5.18
C GLY A 287 13.46 1.31 4.53
N ASN A 288 12.32 1.11 3.87
CA ASN A 288 11.53 2.20 3.28
C ASN A 288 11.03 3.17 4.36
N VAL A 289 10.51 2.66 5.47
CA VAL A 289 10.02 3.48 6.60
C VAL A 289 11.17 4.29 7.21
N LEU A 290 12.31 3.65 7.48
CA LEU A 290 13.49 4.31 8.06
C LEU A 290 14.06 5.38 7.11
N LYS A 291 14.05 5.13 5.79
CA LYS A 291 14.45 6.13 4.78
C LYS A 291 13.53 7.35 4.85
N ASN A 292 12.21 7.16 4.88
CA ASN A 292 11.25 8.25 4.96
C ASN A 292 11.37 9.06 6.26
N GLN A 293 11.85 8.45 7.34
CA GLN A 293 12.17 9.14 8.60
C GLN A 293 13.53 9.86 8.58
N GLY A 294 14.31 9.78 7.50
CA GLY A 294 15.66 10.35 7.41
C GLY A 294 16.76 9.53 8.11
N LYS A 295 16.45 8.33 8.62
CA LYS A 295 17.43 7.44 9.29
C LYS A 295 18.22 6.63 8.26
N MET A 296 19.05 7.31 7.48
CA MET A 296 19.71 6.75 6.29
C MET A 296 20.58 5.51 6.60
N ALA A 297 21.36 5.54 7.69
CA ALA A 297 22.23 4.43 8.07
C ALA A 297 21.45 3.16 8.49
N GLU A 298 20.35 3.33 9.22
CA GLU A 298 19.49 2.22 9.62
C GLU A 298 18.72 1.66 8.41
N ALA A 299 18.27 2.52 7.50
CA ALA A 299 17.63 2.12 6.25
C ALA A 299 18.56 1.29 5.37
N GLU A 300 19.83 1.71 5.21
CA GLU A 300 20.85 0.92 4.49
C GLU A 300 21.01 -0.47 5.13
N LYS A 301 21.17 -0.53 6.46
CA LYS A 301 21.29 -1.81 7.18
C LYS A 301 20.07 -2.69 6.97
N ALA A 302 18.86 -2.12 7.01
CA ALA A 302 17.62 -2.84 6.78
C ALA A 302 17.54 -3.41 5.35
N TYR A 303 17.87 -2.63 4.31
CA TYR A 303 17.92 -3.14 2.93
C TYR A 303 18.97 -4.25 2.77
N ARG A 304 20.16 -4.09 3.35
CA ARG A 304 21.21 -5.14 3.31
C ARG A 304 20.75 -6.42 4.01
N ASN A 305 20.07 -6.32 5.15
CA ASN A 305 19.48 -7.48 5.83
C ASN A 305 18.40 -8.15 4.98
N ALA A 306 17.54 -7.36 4.33
CA ALA A 306 16.53 -7.87 3.41
C ALA A 306 17.18 -8.71 2.30
N LEU A 307 18.23 -8.17 1.68
CA LEU A 307 18.99 -8.82 0.59
C LEU A 307 19.82 -10.01 1.08
N HIS A 308 20.28 -10.02 2.33
CA HIS A 308 20.92 -11.18 2.94
C HIS A 308 19.96 -12.38 3.02
N HIS A 309 18.69 -12.14 3.38
CA HIS A 309 17.67 -13.18 3.39
C HIS A 309 17.18 -13.57 1.98
N ARG A 310 17.10 -12.61 1.06
CA ARG A 310 16.67 -12.85 -0.32
C ARG A 310 17.38 -11.90 -1.29
N GLY A 311 18.45 -12.38 -1.93
CA GLY A 311 19.34 -11.54 -2.74
C GLY A 311 18.76 -11.04 -4.08
N ASN A 312 17.72 -11.68 -4.60
CA ASN A 312 17.13 -11.36 -5.91
C ASN A 312 15.93 -10.40 -5.85
N MET A 313 15.83 -9.58 -4.79
CA MET A 313 14.75 -8.62 -4.64
C MET A 313 15.06 -7.32 -5.40
N ALA A 314 14.67 -7.26 -6.68
CA ALA A 314 14.92 -6.11 -7.55
C ALA A 314 14.47 -4.76 -6.96
N ASP A 315 13.30 -4.70 -6.31
CA ASP A 315 12.79 -3.49 -5.64
C ASP A 315 13.75 -3.03 -4.51
N MET A 316 14.32 -3.96 -3.74
CA MET A 316 15.22 -3.64 -2.63
C MET A 316 16.62 -3.27 -3.11
N LEU A 317 17.12 -3.95 -4.15
CA LEU A 317 18.38 -3.59 -4.83
C LEU A 317 18.29 -2.16 -5.39
N TYR A 318 17.18 -1.84 -6.06
CA TYR A 318 16.93 -0.51 -6.60
C TYR A 318 16.83 0.55 -5.49
N ASN A 319 16.07 0.30 -4.41
CA ASN A 319 15.93 1.24 -3.30
C ASN A 319 17.24 1.46 -2.54
N LEU A 320 18.07 0.42 -2.38
CA LEU A 320 19.41 0.57 -1.84
C LEU A 320 20.30 1.41 -2.77
N GLY A 321 20.22 1.19 -4.09
CA GLY A 321 20.90 2.02 -5.09
C GLY A 321 20.51 3.50 -5.00
N LEU A 322 19.22 3.81 -4.86
CA LEU A 322 18.72 5.18 -4.65
C LEU A 322 19.31 5.82 -3.39
N LEU A 323 19.30 5.09 -2.27
CA LEU A 323 19.84 5.59 -0.99
C LEU A 323 21.34 5.86 -1.09
N LEU A 324 22.09 4.99 -1.76
CA LEU A 324 23.53 5.16 -1.99
C LEU A 324 23.83 6.34 -2.92
N GLN A 325 23.01 6.54 -3.95
CA GLN A 325 23.12 7.69 -4.85
C GLN A 325 22.85 9.02 -4.13
N GLU A 326 21.84 9.07 -3.26
CA GLU A 326 21.54 10.24 -2.41
C GLU A 326 22.70 10.58 -1.45
N ASN A 327 23.48 9.56 -1.05
CA ASN A 327 24.69 9.72 -0.23
C ASN A 327 25.99 9.86 -1.07
N GLU A 328 25.89 10.21 -2.36
CA GLU A 328 27.00 10.42 -3.30
C GLU A 328 27.93 9.19 -3.53
N ARG A 329 27.52 8.00 -3.08
CA ARG A 329 28.24 6.72 -3.29
C ARG A 329 27.88 6.12 -4.65
N LEU A 330 28.19 6.85 -5.72
CA LEU A 330 27.73 6.55 -7.08
C LEU A 330 28.22 5.20 -7.63
N SER A 331 29.43 4.76 -7.28
CA SER A 331 29.98 3.47 -7.72
C SER A 331 29.19 2.27 -7.14
N GLU A 332 28.86 2.33 -5.85
CA GLU A 332 28.03 1.31 -5.21
C GLU A 332 26.57 1.37 -5.70
N ALA A 333 26.02 2.58 -5.88
CA ALA A 333 24.68 2.75 -6.45
C ALA A 333 24.58 2.08 -7.84
N LEU A 334 25.57 2.32 -8.70
CA LEU A 334 25.65 1.71 -10.03
C LEU A 334 25.71 0.18 -9.96
N HIS A 335 26.49 -0.37 -9.01
CA HIS A 335 26.54 -1.82 -8.79
C HIS A 335 25.17 -2.39 -8.44
N TYR A 336 24.46 -1.78 -7.48
CA TYR A 336 23.14 -2.25 -7.06
C TYR A 336 22.05 -2.06 -8.12
N TYR A 337 22.11 -1.00 -8.94
CA TYR A 337 21.21 -0.87 -10.09
C TYR A 337 21.45 -1.95 -11.14
N LYS A 338 22.70 -2.29 -11.45
CA LYS A 338 23.03 -3.40 -12.35
C LYS A 338 22.51 -4.74 -11.80
N LEU A 339 22.62 -4.98 -10.49
CA LEU A 339 22.02 -6.16 -9.85
C LEU A 339 20.48 -6.15 -9.91
N ALA A 340 19.86 -4.98 -9.74
CA ALA A 340 18.40 -4.84 -9.84
C ALA A 340 17.91 -5.16 -11.26
N ILE A 341 18.62 -4.69 -12.28
CA ILE A 341 18.38 -5.02 -13.70
C ILE A 341 18.54 -6.52 -13.93
N GLY A 342 19.61 -7.13 -13.42
CA GLY A 342 19.82 -8.58 -13.53
C GLY A 342 18.72 -9.40 -12.86
N SER A 343 18.12 -8.89 -11.78
CA SER A 343 17.01 -9.55 -11.08
C SER A 343 15.64 -9.32 -11.74
N ARG A 344 15.42 -8.14 -12.33
CA ARG A 344 14.20 -7.79 -13.06
C ARG A 344 14.56 -6.92 -14.28
N PRO A 345 14.77 -7.53 -15.47
CA PRO A 345 15.13 -6.80 -16.69
C PRO A 345 14.06 -5.81 -17.17
N THR A 346 12.82 -5.94 -16.70
CA THR A 346 11.73 -5.00 -17.04
C THR A 346 11.70 -3.74 -16.16
N LEU A 347 12.66 -3.57 -15.24
CA LEU A 347 12.73 -2.43 -14.33
C LEU A 347 13.32 -1.18 -14.99
N ALA A 348 12.52 -0.48 -15.79
CA ALA A 348 12.94 0.72 -16.52
C ALA A 348 13.59 1.81 -15.64
N SER A 349 13.12 2.01 -14.41
CA SER A 349 13.70 3.00 -13.49
C SER A 349 15.16 2.71 -13.11
N ALA A 350 15.55 1.43 -13.04
CA ALA A 350 16.94 1.06 -12.77
C ALA A 350 17.85 1.37 -13.97
N TYR A 351 17.37 1.18 -15.20
CA TYR A 351 18.09 1.60 -16.41
C TYR A 351 18.24 3.13 -16.48
N LEU A 352 17.17 3.87 -16.18
CA LEU A 352 17.19 5.33 -16.15
C LEU A 352 18.31 5.85 -15.23
N ASN A 353 18.34 5.39 -13.98
CA ASN A 353 19.35 5.86 -13.02
C ASN A 353 20.77 5.37 -13.36
N THR A 354 20.90 4.14 -13.88
CA THR A 354 22.18 3.62 -14.41
C THR A 354 22.72 4.52 -15.52
N GLY A 355 21.87 4.87 -16.51
CA GLY A 355 22.25 5.72 -17.63
C GLY A 355 22.64 7.14 -17.19
N ILE A 356 21.91 7.72 -16.23
CA ILE A 356 22.24 9.05 -15.67
C ILE A 356 23.60 9.04 -14.99
N ILE A 357 23.90 8.02 -14.17
CA ILE A 357 25.20 7.90 -13.51
C ILE A 357 26.32 7.75 -14.55
N LEU A 358 26.14 6.87 -15.54
CA LEU A 358 27.13 6.65 -16.61
C LEU A 358 27.39 7.92 -17.43
N MET A 359 26.33 8.67 -17.75
CA MET A 359 26.43 9.96 -18.44
C MET A 359 27.24 10.97 -17.63
N ASN A 360 26.97 11.09 -16.33
CA ASN A 360 27.71 11.99 -15.43
C ASN A 360 29.18 11.58 -15.25
N GLN A 361 29.49 10.28 -15.38
CA GLN A 361 30.86 9.75 -15.35
C GLN A 361 31.58 9.88 -16.70
N GLY A 362 30.93 10.41 -17.75
CA GLY A 362 31.49 10.54 -19.09
C GLY A 362 31.51 9.24 -19.91
N SER A 363 30.91 8.15 -19.40
CA SER A 363 30.78 6.87 -20.11
C SER A 363 29.60 6.92 -21.10
N LEU A 364 29.70 7.82 -22.09
CA LEU A 364 28.58 8.21 -22.95
C LEU A 364 28.01 7.06 -23.80
N GLU A 365 28.87 6.18 -24.34
CA GLU A 365 28.44 5.04 -25.14
C GLU A 365 27.66 4.00 -24.32
N GLU A 366 28.09 3.72 -23.08
CA GLU A 366 27.35 2.83 -22.19
C GLU A 366 26.03 3.46 -21.75
N ALA A 367 26.01 4.77 -21.47
CA ALA A 367 24.79 5.50 -21.15
C ALA A 367 23.78 5.43 -22.31
N LYS A 368 24.24 5.68 -23.54
CA LYS A 368 23.43 5.58 -24.77
C LYS A 368 22.79 4.19 -24.91
N ARG A 369 23.59 3.12 -24.80
CA ARG A 369 23.10 1.73 -24.85
C ARG A 369 22.10 1.42 -23.74
N THR A 370 22.34 1.94 -22.54
CA THR A 370 21.45 1.74 -21.38
C THR A 370 20.09 2.41 -21.60
N PHE A 371 20.08 3.64 -22.11
CA PHE A 371 18.83 4.34 -22.42
C PHE A 371 18.07 3.73 -23.59
N LEU A 372 18.76 3.25 -24.63
CA LEU A 372 18.14 2.50 -25.72
C LEU A 372 17.48 1.21 -25.21
N THR A 373 18.21 0.43 -24.41
CA THR A 373 17.67 -0.80 -23.81
C THR A 373 16.43 -0.50 -22.95
N CYS A 374 16.44 0.60 -22.19
CA CYS A 374 15.29 1.08 -21.43
C CYS A 374 14.08 1.39 -22.30
N ALA A 375 14.30 2.04 -23.46
CA ALA A 375 13.24 2.44 -24.38
C ALA A 375 12.54 1.27 -25.09
N ASP A 376 13.24 0.13 -25.19
CA ASP A 376 12.79 -1.10 -25.85
C ASP A 376 12.15 -2.12 -24.88
N ILE A 377 12.07 -1.81 -23.57
CA ILE A 377 11.45 -2.72 -22.61
C ILE A 377 9.94 -2.88 -22.94
N PRO A 378 9.41 -4.11 -23.00
CA PRO A 378 8.00 -4.34 -23.29
C PRO A 378 7.05 -3.79 -22.21
N ASP A 379 5.91 -3.26 -22.68
CA ASP A 379 4.82 -2.70 -21.86
C ASP A 379 3.88 -3.77 -21.22
N GLU A 380 4.25 -5.05 -21.29
CA GLU A 380 3.37 -6.17 -20.94
C GLU A 380 3.61 -6.74 -19.54
N ASN A 381 2.54 -7.16 -18.86
CA ASN A 381 2.58 -7.84 -17.56
C ASN A 381 3.39 -7.10 -16.47
N LEU A 382 3.40 -5.77 -16.52
CA LEU A 382 4.17 -4.94 -15.61
C LEU A 382 3.47 -4.77 -14.25
N LYS A 383 4.26 -4.83 -13.17
CA LYS A 383 3.80 -4.55 -11.80
C LYS A 383 3.26 -3.12 -11.63
N ASP A 384 3.90 -2.16 -12.28
CA ASP A 384 3.48 -0.76 -12.33
C ASP A 384 3.68 -0.19 -13.75
N PRO A 385 2.64 -0.27 -14.61
CA PRO A 385 2.71 0.22 -15.98
C PRO A 385 2.92 1.74 -16.08
N HIS A 386 2.45 2.50 -15.08
CA HIS A 386 2.54 3.96 -15.11
C HIS A 386 3.95 4.45 -14.81
N ALA A 387 4.56 3.95 -13.73
CA ALA A 387 5.95 4.27 -13.40
C ALA A 387 6.92 3.78 -14.48
N HIS A 388 6.61 2.62 -15.09
CA HIS A 388 7.36 2.10 -16.23
C HIS A 388 7.36 3.09 -17.40
N LYS A 389 6.18 3.49 -17.89
CA LYS A 389 6.07 4.43 -19.02
C LYS A 389 6.75 5.76 -18.75
N SER A 390 6.60 6.30 -17.54
CA SER A 390 7.30 7.54 -17.15
C SER A 390 8.83 7.37 -17.15
N SER A 391 9.34 6.21 -16.73
CA SER A 391 10.78 5.92 -16.77
C SER A 391 11.28 5.76 -18.20
N VAL A 392 10.53 5.08 -19.06
CA VAL A 392 10.83 4.94 -20.50
C VAL A 392 10.89 6.31 -21.19
N THR A 393 9.89 7.17 -20.97
CA THR A 393 9.90 8.54 -21.49
C THR A 393 11.10 9.33 -20.99
N SER A 394 11.48 9.16 -19.72
CA SER A 394 12.67 9.79 -19.14
C SER A 394 13.97 9.26 -19.74
N CYS A 395 14.05 7.97 -20.07
CA CYS A 395 15.20 7.37 -20.75
C CYS A 395 15.35 7.97 -22.16
N LEU A 396 14.26 8.07 -22.93
CA LEU A 396 14.26 8.71 -24.25
C LEU A 396 14.63 10.20 -24.17
N TYR A 397 14.10 10.93 -23.19
CA TYR A 397 14.49 12.32 -22.94
C TYR A 397 16.00 12.45 -22.69
N ASN A 398 16.59 11.62 -21.82
CA ASN A 398 18.03 11.68 -21.54
C ASN A 398 18.89 11.20 -22.72
N LEU A 399 18.41 10.23 -23.50
CA LEU A 399 19.06 9.81 -24.74
C LEU A 399 19.10 10.95 -25.77
N GLY A 400 17.98 11.63 -25.98
CA GLY A 400 17.92 12.80 -26.87
C GLY A 400 18.82 13.93 -26.38
N LYS A 401 18.91 14.14 -25.05
CA LYS A 401 19.81 15.12 -24.45
C LYS A 401 21.28 14.81 -24.73
N LEU A 402 21.66 13.55 -24.54
CA LEU A 402 23.03 13.08 -24.83
C LEU A 402 23.40 13.27 -26.31
N LEU A 403 22.49 12.94 -27.23
CA LEU A 403 22.69 13.18 -28.67
C LEU A 403 22.77 14.67 -29.02
N HIS A 404 21.95 15.50 -28.39
CA HIS A 404 21.97 16.96 -28.55
C HIS A 404 23.32 17.55 -28.14
N GLU A 405 23.88 17.11 -27.01
CA GLU A 405 25.18 17.54 -26.50
C GLU A 405 26.34 17.07 -27.40
N GLN A 406 26.20 15.91 -28.05
CA GLN A 406 27.14 15.40 -29.06
C GLN A 406 27.02 16.10 -30.42
N GLY A 407 26.03 16.97 -30.61
CA GLY A 407 25.82 17.70 -31.86
C GLY A 407 24.89 17.02 -32.87
N HIS A 408 24.39 15.81 -32.58
CA HIS A 408 23.53 15.04 -33.49
C HIS A 408 22.06 15.48 -33.36
N GLN A 409 21.74 16.65 -33.90
CA GLN A 409 20.45 17.31 -33.65
C GLN A 409 19.26 16.60 -34.30
N GLU A 410 19.39 16.10 -35.52
CA GLU A 410 18.32 15.37 -36.19
C GLU A 410 17.97 14.07 -35.46
N GLU A 411 18.98 13.32 -35.01
CA GLU A 411 18.79 12.12 -34.20
C GLU A 411 18.12 12.47 -32.87
N ALA A 412 18.60 13.50 -32.17
CA ALA A 412 18.00 13.97 -30.92
C ALA A 412 16.51 14.30 -31.08
N LEU A 413 16.15 15.03 -32.15
CA LEU A 413 14.75 15.35 -32.46
C LEU A 413 13.91 14.11 -32.76
N SER A 414 14.47 13.09 -33.42
CA SER A 414 13.76 11.82 -33.66
C SER A 414 13.43 11.12 -32.34
N ILE A 415 14.39 11.05 -31.42
CA ILE A 415 14.22 10.45 -30.09
C ILE A 415 13.24 11.25 -29.24
N TYR A 416 13.30 12.59 -29.28
CA TYR A 416 12.33 13.42 -28.56
C TYR A 416 10.90 13.23 -29.07
N ARG A 417 10.70 13.09 -30.38
CA ARG A 417 9.37 12.78 -30.95
C ARG A 417 8.86 11.42 -30.48
N GLU A 418 9.73 10.41 -30.42
CA GLU A 418 9.39 9.12 -29.83
C GLU A 418 9.00 9.25 -28.35
N ALA A 419 9.76 10.04 -27.58
CA ALA A 419 9.45 10.32 -26.17
C ALA A 419 8.03 10.91 -26.03
N VAL A 420 7.66 11.88 -26.88
CA VAL A 420 6.31 12.47 -26.90
C VAL A 420 5.23 11.45 -27.23
N GLN A 421 5.50 10.51 -28.14
CA GLN A 421 4.54 9.45 -28.51
C GLN A 421 4.31 8.44 -27.38
N LYS A 422 5.38 8.03 -26.68
CA LYS A 422 5.34 7.05 -25.57
C LYS A 422 4.93 7.67 -24.23
N MET A 423 4.90 9.00 -24.14
CA MET A 423 4.64 9.74 -22.91
C MET A 423 3.26 9.44 -22.29
N PRO A 424 3.19 9.02 -21.02
CA PRO A 424 1.90 8.88 -20.33
C PRO A 424 1.34 10.25 -19.93
N LYS A 425 0.01 10.35 -19.79
CA LYS A 425 -0.70 11.63 -19.54
C LYS A 425 -0.21 12.40 -18.32
N GLN A 426 0.24 11.70 -17.27
CA GLN A 426 0.74 12.30 -16.04
C GLN A 426 2.19 12.80 -16.11
N PHE A 427 2.92 12.47 -17.18
CA PHE A 427 4.30 12.95 -17.35
C PHE A 427 4.30 14.46 -17.61
N ALA A 428 5.29 15.18 -17.07
CA ALA A 428 5.41 16.62 -17.23
C ALA A 428 6.38 16.95 -18.39
N PRO A 429 5.91 17.29 -19.61
CA PRO A 429 6.76 17.40 -20.81
C PRO A 429 7.57 18.70 -20.94
N HIS A 430 7.42 19.67 -20.04
CA HIS A 430 7.99 21.01 -20.21
C HIS A 430 9.51 20.99 -20.49
N SER A 431 10.29 20.15 -19.80
CA SER A 431 11.73 20.01 -20.07
C SER A 431 12.02 19.34 -21.41
N LEU A 432 11.22 18.36 -21.82
CA LEU A 432 11.31 17.71 -23.13
C LEU A 432 11.03 18.70 -24.26
N PHE A 433 9.96 19.49 -24.15
CA PHE A 433 9.63 20.54 -25.12
C PHE A 433 10.71 21.62 -25.21
N ASN A 434 11.26 22.06 -24.06
CA ASN A 434 12.38 22.99 -24.08
C ASN A 434 13.61 22.42 -24.82
N MET A 435 13.97 21.16 -24.57
CA MET A 435 15.09 20.52 -25.26
C MET A 435 14.83 20.33 -26.78
N MET A 436 13.59 20.06 -27.20
CA MET A 436 13.23 20.06 -28.61
C MET A 436 13.46 21.44 -29.23
N GLY A 437 13.04 22.51 -28.54
CA GLY A 437 13.30 23.88 -28.96
C GLY A 437 14.78 24.18 -29.11
N GLU A 438 15.62 23.75 -28.16
CA GLU A 438 17.07 23.93 -28.23
C GLU A 438 17.70 23.16 -29.41
N ALA A 439 17.23 21.95 -29.69
CA ALA A 439 17.70 21.18 -30.84
C ALA A 439 17.33 21.84 -32.18
N TYR A 440 16.10 22.35 -32.33
CA TYR A 440 15.71 23.14 -33.51
C TYR A 440 16.51 24.44 -33.63
N MET A 441 16.82 25.10 -32.50
CA MET A 441 17.64 26.31 -32.49
C MET A 441 19.04 26.05 -33.05
N ARG A 442 19.67 24.92 -32.70
CA ARG A 442 20.98 24.51 -33.23
C ARG A 442 20.96 24.19 -34.73
N LEU A 443 19.80 23.77 -35.26
CA LEU A 443 19.57 23.57 -36.70
C LEU A 443 19.16 24.87 -37.42
N SER A 444 19.17 26.02 -36.75
CA SER A 444 18.70 27.30 -37.26
C SER A 444 17.22 27.30 -37.72
N ARG A 445 16.42 26.36 -37.22
CA ARG A 445 14.98 26.25 -37.47
C ARG A 445 14.21 27.04 -36.42
N LEU A 446 14.25 28.36 -36.56
CA LEU A 446 13.85 29.31 -35.52
C LEU A 446 12.35 29.30 -35.22
N GLU A 447 11.50 29.10 -36.24
CA GLU A 447 10.05 29.05 -36.07
C GLU A 447 9.62 27.82 -35.25
N GLU A 448 10.17 26.65 -35.58
CA GLU A 448 9.90 25.42 -34.82
C GLU A 448 10.46 25.51 -33.40
N ALA A 449 11.65 26.11 -33.22
CA ALA A 449 12.19 26.36 -31.89
C ALA A 449 11.22 27.21 -31.05
N GLY A 450 10.71 28.30 -31.63
CA GLY A 450 9.73 29.18 -30.97
C GLY A 450 8.42 28.48 -30.63
N HIS A 451 7.93 27.61 -31.51
CA HIS A 451 6.76 26.77 -31.23
C HIS A 451 6.98 25.91 -29.97
N TRP A 452 8.10 25.19 -29.88
CA TRP A 452 8.36 24.28 -28.76
C TRP A 452 8.63 25.01 -27.44
N TYR A 453 9.25 26.19 -27.46
CA TYR A 453 9.36 27.00 -26.25
C TYR A 453 8.00 27.49 -25.75
N ARG A 454 7.10 27.91 -26.65
CA ARG A 454 5.72 28.28 -26.29
C ARG A 454 4.96 27.08 -25.72
N GLU A 455 5.09 25.90 -26.31
CA GLU A 455 4.47 24.68 -25.77
C GLU A 455 5.01 24.30 -24.38
N SER A 456 6.32 24.44 -24.14
CA SER A 456 6.89 24.28 -22.80
C SER A 456 6.24 25.22 -21.80
N LEU A 457 6.14 26.51 -22.12
CA LEU A 457 5.57 27.54 -21.24
C LEU A 457 4.05 27.42 -21.09
N ARG A 458 3.34 26.88 -22.09
CA ARG A 458 1.91 26.56 -22.01
C ARG A 458 1.64 25.48 -20.96
N VAL A 459 2.49 24.46 -20.90
CA VAL A 459 2.38 23.38 -19.92
C VAL A 459 2.86 23.83 -18.54
N LYS A 460 3.97 24.57 -18.48
CA LYS A 460 4.56 25.04 -17.22
C LYS A 460 4.98 26.52 -17.34
N PRO A 461 4.09 27.46 -16.98
CA PRO A 461 4.36 28.91 -17.10
C PRO A 461 5.46 29.45 -16.18
N ASP A 462 5.90 28.68 -15.19
CA ASP A 462 7.00 28.99 -14.27
C ASP A 462 8.31 28.25 -14.65
N HIS A 463 8.41 27.69 -15.87
CA HIS A 463 9.60 26.98 -16.32
C HIS A 463 10.73 27.95 -16.72
N ILE A 464 11.60 28.27 -15.75
CA ILE A 464 12.71 29.23 -15.90
C ILE A 464 13.61 28.94 -17.13
N PRO A 465 14.12 27.70 -17.36
CA PRO A 465 14.89 27.40 -18.56
C PRO A 465 14.22 27.79 -19.87
N ALA A 466 12.91 27.55 -20.01
CA ALA A 466 12.16 27.89 -21.23
C ALA A 466 12.01 29.40 -21.44
N HIS A 467 11.88 30.19 -20.38
CA HIS A 467 11.93 31.65 -20.50
C HIS A 467 13.30 32.13 -21.00
N LEU A 468 14.40 31.56 -20.49
CA LEU A 468 15.75 31.95 -20.92
C LEU A 468 16.02 31.56 -22.37
N THR A 469 15.69 30.33 -22.77
CA THR A 469 15.91 29.85 -24.14
C THR A 469 14.99 30.54 -25.15
N TYR A 470 13.76 30.86 -24.77
CA TYR A 470 12.85 31.62 -25.62
C TYR A 470 13.28 33.08 -25.76
N GLY A 471 13.68 33.72 -24.65
CA GLY A 471 14.26 35.06 -24.68
C GLY A 471 15.48 35.12 -25.60
N LYS A 472 16.34 34.10 -25.55
CA LYS A 472 17.52 33.98 -26.43
C LYS A 472 17.14 33.86 -27.90
N LEU A 473 16.12 33.05 -28.22
CA LEU A 473 15.61 32.95 -29.59
C LEU A 473 15.09 34.31 -30.08
N LEU A 474 14.30 35.01 -29.26
CA LEU A 474 13.74 36.31 -29.61
C LEU A 474 14.81 37.37 -29.85
N SER A 475 15.87 37.39 -29.04
CA SER A 475 17.03 38.27 -29.28
C SER A 475 17.85 37.88 -30.52
N ILE A 476 17.83 36.62 -30.96
CA ILE A 476 18.52 36.22 -32.20
C ILE A 476 17.69 36.59 -33.43
N MET A 477 16.37 36.49 -33.33
CA MET A 477 15.43 36.85 -34.39
C MET A 477 15.29 38.37 -34.60
N GLU A 478 16.21 39.19 -34.06
CA GLU A 478 16.32 40.65 -33.93
C GLU A 478 16.07 41.49 -35.22
N ILE A 479 15.01 41.21 -35.95
CA ILE A 479 14.59 41.87 -37.18
C ILE A 479 13.73 43.10 -36.85
N GLN A 480 13.20 43.21 -35.62
CA GLN A 480 12.28 44.27 -35.22
C GLN A 480 12.39 44.63 -33.73
N ALA A 481 12.30 45.93 -33.39
CA ALA A 481 12.39 46.43 -32.00
C ALA A 481 11.36 45.79 -31.04
N SER A 482 10.21 45.36 -31.56
CA SER A 482 9.17 44.66 -30.78
C SER A 482 9.63 43.29 -30.25
N LEU A 483 10.56 42.62 -30.93
CA LEU A 483 11.09 41.33 -30.46
C LEU A 483 12.07 41.50 -29.30
N ASN A 484 12.76 42.63 -29.22
CA ASN A 484 13.67 42.90 -28.09
C ASN A 484 12.91 43.17 -26.81
N GLU A 485 11.78 43.87 -26.89
CA GLU A 485 10.88 44.02 -25.75
C GLU A 485 10.27 42.67 -25.34
N ALA A 486 9.95 41.81 -26.31
CA ALA A 486 9.43 40.47 -26.00
C ALA A 486 10.50 39.60 -25.32
N ALA A 487 11.76 39.66 -25.78
CA ALA A 487 12.90 39.01 -25.15
C ALA A 487 13.11 39.53 -23.72
N GLU A 488 13.07 40.85 -23.54
CA GLU A 488 13.16 41.50 -22.22
C GLU A 488 12.13 40.94 -21.26
N ARG A 489 10.84 40.88 -21.66
CA ARG A 489 9.77 40.30 -20.82
C ARG A 489 10.03 38.84 -20.44
N GLN A 490 10.62 38.03 -21.32
CA GLN A 490 10.97 36.65 -20.98
C GLN A 490 12.07 36.59 -19.92
N TYR A 491 13.11 37.40 -20.06
CA TYR A 491 14.21 37.45 -19.10
C TYR A 491 13.80 38.07 -17.76
N GLU A 492 12.95 39.11 -17.76
CA GLU A 492 12.32 39.66 -16.56
C GLU A 492 11.49 38.60 -15.84
N ARG A 493 10.70 37.80 -16.58
CA ARG A 493 9.92 36.71 -15.98
C ARG A 493 10.83 35.66 -15.34
N ALA A 494 11.92 35.28 -15.99
CA ALA A 494 12.90 34.34 -15.44
C ALA A 494 13.56 34.88 -14.15
N ALA A 495 13.99 36.14 -14.16
CA ALA A 495 14.60 36.80 -13.00
C ALA A 495 13.59 37.02 -11.86
N GLY A 496 12.32 37.32 -12.17
CA GLY A 496 11.26 37.45 -11.18
C GLY A 496 10.86 36.12 -10.52
N LEU A 497 10.88 35.01 -11.28
CA LEU A 497 10.62 33.67 -10.74
C LEU A 497 11.74 33.18 -9.82
N ARG A 498 13.00 33.55 -10.11
CA ARG A 498 14.16 33.23 -9.26
C ARG A 498 15.13 34.43 -9.20
N PRO A 499 14.94 35.36 -8.23
CA PRO A 499 15.74 36.58 -8.11
C PRO A 499 17.23 36.35 -7.79
N ASP A 500 17.57 35.17 -7.29
CA ASP A 500 18.93 34.73 -6.96
C ASP A 500 19.56 33.85 -8.05
N TYR A 501 19.04 33.88 -9.28
CA TYR A 501 19.60 33.11 -10.40
C TYR A 501 20.57 33.95 -11.27
N PRO A 502 21.89 33.72 -11.20
CA PRO A 502 22.86 34.56 -11.89
C PRO A 502 22.65 34.59 -13.41
N ALA A 503 22.30 33.45 -14.01
CA ALA A 503 22.10 33.35 -15.46
C ALA A 503 20.87 34.15 -15.94
N ALA A 504 19.80 34.24 -15.15
CA ALA A 504 18.64 35.06 -15.52
C ALA A 504 18.96 36.55 -15.43
N LEU A 505 19.62 36.98 -14.36
CA LEU A 505 20.05 38.36 -14.16
C LEU A 505 21.06 38.80 -15.24
N MET A 506 22.03 37.95 -15.57
CA MET A 506 23.00 38.22 -16.64
C MET A 506 22.29 38.42 -17.98
N ASN A 507 21.37 37.52 -18.36
CA ASN A 507 20.65 37.63 -19.63
C ASN A 507 19.70 38.84 -19.66
N LEU A 508 19.08 39.18 -18.53
CA LEU A 508 18.29 40.41 -18.38
C LEU A 508 19.17 41.66 -18.54
N GLY A 509 20.34 41.69 -17.90
CA GLY A 509 21.32 42.77 -18.10
C GLY A 509 21.77 42.89 -19.56
N ALA A 510 21.93 41.75 -20.26
CA ALA A 510 22.29 41.71 -21.68
C ALA A 510 21.25 42.34 -22.58
N ILE A 511 19.98 41.97 -22.43
CA ILE A 511 18.91 42.54 -23.26
C ILE A 511 18.64 44.01 -22.91
N LEU A 512 18.72 44.41 -21.63
CA LEU A 512 18.56 45.80 -21.20
C LEU A 512 19.68 46.69 -21.77
N HIS A 513 20.91 46.15 -21.80
CA HIS A 513 22.05 46.81 -22.43
C HIS A 513 21.80 47.02 -23.94
N LEU A 514 21.30 46.00 -24.66
CA LEU A 514 20.95 46.12 -26.08
C LEU A 514 19.80 47.13 -26.31
N ASN A 515 18.83 47.20 -25.39
CA ASN A 515 17.71 48.14 -25.44
C ASN A 515 18.05 49.57 -24.98
N GLY A 516 19.29 49.83 -24.56
CA GLY A 516 19.72 51.15 -24.11
C GLY A 516 19.30 51.53 -22.68
N LYS A 517 18.71 50.59 -21.91
CA LYS A 517 18.35 50.76 -20.49
C LYS A 517 19.57 50.54 -19.61
N LEU A 518 20.54 51.44 -19.72
CA LEU A 518 21.89 51.24 -19.19
C LEU A 518 21.97 51.14 -17.66
N PRO A 519 21.28 52.00 -16.87
CA PRO A 519 21.30 51.89 -15.40
C PRO A 519 20.73 50.56 -14.89
N GLU A 520 19.63 50.10 -15.48
CA GLU A 520 19.00 48.83 -15.13
C GLU A 520 19.87 47.64 -15.54
N ALA A 521 20.54 47.74 -16.69
CA ALA A 521 21.51 46.74 -17.13
C ALA A 521 22.69 46.63 -16.15
N GLU A 522 23.24 47.77 -15.69
CA GLU A 522 24.33 47.80 -14.71
C GLU A 522 23.92 47.13 -13.40
N ALA A 523 22.74 47.47 -12.87
CA ALA A 523 22.22 46.88 -11.65
C ALA A 523 22.10 45.35 -11.73
N ASN A 524 21.57 44.83 -12.85
CA ASN A 524 21.42 43.40 -13.07
C ASN A 524 22.76 42.67 -13.22
N TYR A 525 23.72 43.24 -13.95
CA TYR A 525 25.07 42.67 -14.06
C TYR A 525 25.81 42.66 -12.73
N LEU A 526 25.75 43.76 -11.97
CA LEU A 526 26.35 43.82 -10.64
C LEU A 526 25.72 42.80 -9.70
N ARG A 527 24.40 42.63 -9.74
CA ARG A 527 23.70 41.62 -8.93
C ARG A 527 24.07 40.19 -9.35
N ALA A 528 24.18 39.92 -10.64
CA ALA A 528 24.65 38.62 -11.15
C ALA A 528 26.08 38.32 -10.66
N LEU A 529 26.98 39.31 -10.69
CA LEU A 529 28.37 39.17 -10.21
C LEU A 529 28.47 39.09 -8.69
N GLN A 530 27.55 39.66 -7.92
CA GLN A 530 27.49 39.43 -6.48
C GLN A 530 27.21 37.96 -6.16
N LEU A 531 26.37 37.30 -6.96
CA LEU A 531 26.01 35.89 -6.77
C LEU A 531 27.05 34.94 -7.39
N LYS A 532 27.68 35.33 -8.50
CA LYS A 532 28.73 34.57 -9.19
C LYS A 532 29.88 35.51 -9.63
N PRO A 533 30.84 35.82 -8.73
CA PRO A 533 31.89 36.80 -8.99
C PRO A 533 32.79 36.45 -10.18
N ASP A 534 33.02 35.16 -10.43
CA ASP A 534 33.96 34.66 -11.45
C ASP A 534 33.34 34.54 -12.85
N ASP A 535 32.15 35.09 -13.08
CA ASP A 535 31.50 35.01 -14.39
C ASP A 535 32.11 35.96 -15.42
N VAL A 536 33.11 35.46 -16.15
CA VAL A 536 33.89 36.22 -17.14
C VAL A 536 33.02 36.89 -18.20
N ILE A 537 31.94 36.23 -18.65
CA ILE A 537 31.01 36.77 -19.65
C ILE A 537 30.31 38.01 -19.09
N THR A 538 29.75 37.92 -17.87
CA THR A 538 29.11 39.04 -17.19
C THR A 538 30.08 40.19 -16.96
N GLN A 539 31.31 39.91 -16.49
CA GLN A 539 32.33 40.95 -16.29
C GLN A 539 32.68 41.69 -17.59
N SER A 540 32.83 40.94 -18.69
CA SER A 540 33.10 41.50 -20.02
C SER A 540 31.94 42.38 -20.50
N ASN A 541 30.70 41.91 -20.35
CA ASN A 541 29.51 42.66 -20.75
C ASN A 541 29.34 43.94 -19.92
N LEU A 542 29.58 43.88 -18.61
CA LEU A 542 29.56 45.04 -17.73
C LEU A 542 30.63 46.06 -18.10
N ARG A 543 31.85 45.61 -18.46
CA ARG A 543 32.91 46.51 -18.93
C ARG A 543 32.53 47.22 -20.23
N LYS A 544 31.90 46.51 -21.17
CA LYS A 544 31.37 47.10 -22.41
C LYS A 544 30.30 48.15 -22.11
N LEU A 545 29.37 47.83 -21.20
CA LEU A 545 28.33 48.74 -20.75
C LEU A 545 28.93 50.03 -20.16
N TRP A 546 29.90 49.90 -19.26
CA TRP A 546 30.57 51.06 -18.64
C TRP A 546 31.27 51.97 -19.64
N ASN A 547 31.92 51.42 -20.67
CA ASN A 547 32.51 52.24 -21.74
C ASN A 547 31.45 53.06 -22.49
N ILE A 548 30.25 52.51 -22.70
CA ILE A 548 29.13 53.22 -23.34
C ILE A 548 28.58 54.30 -22.41
N MET A 549 28.37 53.96 -21.13
CA MET A 549 27.91 54.93 -20.13
C MET A 549 28.88 56.10 -19.94
N GLU A 550 30.20 55.85 -19.96
CA GLU A 550 31.24 56.89 -19.91
C GLU A 550 31.15 57.83 -21.12
N ARG A 551 30.98 57.26 -22.34
CA ARG A 551 30.80 58.06 -23.56
C ARG A 551 29.53 58.91 -23.55
N GLN A 552 28.48 58.43 -22.88
CA GLN A 552 27.21 59.14 -22.71
C GLN A 552 27.18 60.08 -21.49
N GLY A 553 28.29 60.19 -20.74
CA GLY A 553 28.36 61.03 -19.53
C GLY A 553 27.57 60.50 -18.33
N LEU A 554 27.06 59.27 -18.40
CA LEU A 554 26.29 58.61 -17.33
C LEU A 554 27.19 58.02 -16.24
N ARG A 555 28.51 57.94 -16.48
CA ARG A 555 29.49 57.40 -15.53
C ARG A 555 30.81 58.18 -15.62
N VAL A 556 31.38 58.52 -14.47
CA VAL A 556 32.68 59.24 -14.38
C VAL A 556 33.82 58.24 -14.20
N ARG A 557 34.87 58.39 -14.99
CA ARG A 557 36.03 57.49 -15.01
C ARG A 557 36.85 57.65 -13.73
N GLY A 558 36.74 56.69 -12.80
CA GLY A 558 37.66 56.49 -11.67
C GLY A 558 37.84 57.66 -10.69
N GLY A 559 37.11 57.64 -9.58
CA GLY A 559 37.42 58.43 -8.38
C GLY A 559 37.32 57.54 -7.14
N ALA A 560 38.46 57.25 -6.52
CA ALA A 560 38.51 56.69 -5.18
C ALA A 560 37.62 57.56 -4.27
N ARG A 561 36.60 56.96 -3.63
CA ARG A 561 35.93 57.63 -2.50
C ARG A 561 36.95 57.71 -1.38
N GLY A 562 37.60 58.87 -1.27
CA GLY A 562 38.38 59.27 -0.12
C GLY A 562 37.52 59.14 1.13
N ALA A 563 38.05 58.41 2.10
CA ALA A 563 37.61 58.50 3.48
C ALA A 563 37.79 59.95 3.95
N GLY A 564 36.76 60.52 4.54
CA GLY A 564 36.89 61.79 5.25
C GLY A 564 35.66 62.66 5.16
N GLU A 565 34.60 62.29 5.88
CA GLU A 565 33.78 63.26 6.60
C GLU A 565 33.30 62.58 7.88
N ARG A 566 33.91 62.99 9.00
CA ARG A 566 33.44 62.67 10.36
C ARG A 566 32.12 63.43 10.59
N PRO A 567 31.14 62.85 11.29
CA PRO A 567 29.99 63.63 11.73
C PRO A 567 30.42 64.53 12.90
N SER A 568 30.17 65.82 12.77
CA SER A 568 30.14 66.78 13.87
C SER A 568 28.72 66.85 14.44
N ASN A 569 28.65 66.54 15.73
CA ASN A 569 27.55 66.67 16.71
C ASN A 569 26.32 65.76 16.57
#